data_AF-A0AA95HR48-F1
#
_entry.id   AF-A0AA95HR48-F1
#
_cell.length_a   1.000
_cell.length_b   1.000
_cell.length_c   1.000
_cell.angle_alpha   90.00
_cell.angle_beta   90.00
_cell.angle_gamma   90.00
#
_symmetry.space_group_name_H-M   'P 1'
#
loop_
_entity.id
_entity.type
_entity.pdbx_description
1 polymer ?
#
loop_
_entity_poly.entity_id
_entity_poly.type
_entity_poly.pdbx_seq_one_letter_code
_entity_poly.pdbx_strand_id
1 'polypeptide(L)'
;MAQESLKVKENVSVNAANAASVEPANVNGMKQETMSENVTYFTSDELGRLGKDLGIKPTAVKARVDGEEVRIVVAHTEYGMRHDKKMDKMLETASKEKLLTPRYHFYKPDMFWKEGYNLFDNNGELIERDTENILVICDTPETSERIYIDDFLEDVEIHDFESVADYTQHIGETVLISRMPSKVEEMGIAALATGDEAMRTVYEFAIDHHIPYTTALGFLDAEMKPIILKTMMRGIMPKSVFALGRSAEEAEQIFKAASATFDTDYKKRYVPRALNCLLKKHNQPLDVVINALNTIPASEVTMAKLTECGEKESCIVGRMLMWILENNRKNENKQAA
;
A
#
# COMPACT_ATOMS: atom_id res chain seq x y z
N MET A 1 -0.34 -39.58 -57.14
CA MET A 1 0.83 -40.13 -56.41
C MET A 1 1.87 -39.01 -56.37
N ALA A 2 1.76 -38.00 -55.50
CA ALA A 2 1.85 -38.06 -54.04
C ALA A 2 3.16 -38.69 -53.59
N GLN A 3 4.12 -37.85 -53.20
CA GLN A 3 5.12 -38.22 -52.21
C GLN A 3 5.35 -37.02 -51.29
N GLU A 4 4.82 -37.21 -50.10
CA GLU A 4 4.97 -36.41 -48.90
C GLU A 4 6.44 -36.38 -48.48
N SER A 5 6.87 -35.27 -47.88
CA SER A 5 7.94 -35.32 -46.89
C SER A 5 7.53 -34.51 -45.67
N LEU A 6 7.84 -35.11 -44.53
CA LEU A 6 7.28 -34.91 -43.21
C LEU A 6 7.50 -33.50 -42.63
N LYS A 7 6.48 -33.07 -41.88
CA LYS A 7 6.59 -32.11 -40.78
C LYS A 7 7.41 -32.71 -39.64
N VAL A 8 8.36 -31.94 -39.12
CA VAL A 8 8.74 -31.98 -37.70
C VAL A 8 8.57 -30.56 -37.17
N LYS A 9 7.68 -30.41 -36.19
CA LYS A 9 7.49 -29.19 -35.41
C LYS A 9 8.42 -29.26 -34.19
N GLU A 10 9.37 -28.35 -34.09
CA GLU A 10 9.95 -27.96 -32.80
C GLU A 10 9.40 -26.58 -32.43
N ASN A 11 8.61 -26.56 -31.34
CA ASN A 11 8.22 -25.34 -30.65
C ASN A 11 9.36 -24.96 -29.70
N VAL A 12 10.11 -23.92 -30.05
CA VAL A 12 10.93 -23.17 -29.09
C VAL A 12 10.27 -21.81 -28.90
N SER A 13 9.61 -21.62 -27.76
CA SER A 13 9.06 -20.33 -27.35
C SER A 13 9.98 -19.69 -26.32
N VAL A 14 10.81 -18.72 -26.73
CA VAL A 14 11.30 -17.70 -25.80
C VAL A 14 11.53 -16.36 -26.52
N ASN A 15 10.76 -15.36 -26.08
CA ASN A 15 11.05 -13.93 -25.99
C ASN A 15 11.14 -13.00 -27.21
N ALA A 16 10.58 -11.81 -26.91
CA ALA A 16 10.95 -10.47 -27.34
C ALA A 16 10.20 -9.86 -28.54
N ALA A 17 9.82 -8.60 -28.32
CA ALA A 17 9.30 -7.60 -29.24
C ALA A 17 7.82 -7.73 -29.65
N ASN A 18 6.97 -6.99 -28.95
CA ASN A 18 5.87 -6.24 -29.59
C ASN A 18 5.97 -4.78 -29.12
N ALA A 19 6.96 -4.10 -29.68
CA ALA A 19 6.91 -2.67 -29.92
C ALA A 19 6.49 -2.47 -31.38
N ALA A 20 5.69 -1.41 -31.60
CA ALA A 20 5.20 -0.86 -32.87
C ALA A 20 3.98 -1.57 -33.50
N SER A 21 2.83 -0.89 -33.48
CA SER A 21 2.45 -0.04 -34.61
C SER A 21 1.07 0.59 -34.37
N VAL A 22 1.03 1.88 -34.05
CA VAL A 22 -0.13 2.70 -34.41
C VAL A 22 0.41 4.01 -34.95
N GLU A 23 0.38 4.14 -36.28
CA GLU A 23 0.68 5.39 -36.97
C GLU A 23 -0.45 6.42 -36.77
N PRO A 24 -0.15 7.72 -36.89
CA PRO A 24 -0.96 8.81 -36.36
C PRO A 24 -2.11 9.18 -37.30
N ALA A 25 -3.33 9.17 -36.79
CA ALA A 25 -4.47 9.82 -37.45
C ALA A 25 -4.45 11.32 -37.11
N ASN A 26 -3.76 12.10 -37.94
CA ASN A 26 -3.92 13.54 -37.99
C ASN A 26 -5.16 13.88 -38.82
N VAL A 27 -6.28 14.26 -38.19
CA VAL A 27 -7.17 15.31 -38.72
C VAL A 27 -8.04 15.91 -37.61
N ASN A 28 -7.73 17.15 -37.23
CA ASN A 28 -8.62 18.32 -37.25
C ASN A 28 -8.31 19.28 -36.11
N GLY A 29 -7.80 20.45 -36.51
CA GLY A 29 -7.40 21.53 -35.62
C GLY A 29 -8.51 21.96 -34.68
N MET A 30 -8.19 21.93 -33.39
CA MET A 30 -8.81 22.85 -32.45
C MET A 30 -8.35 24.24 -32.86
N LYS A 31 -9.28 25.01 -33.47
CA LYS A 31 -9.18 26.46 -33.47
C LYS A 31 -8.92 26.87 -32.02
N GLN A 32 -7.93 27.75 -31.82
CA GLN A 32 -7.92 28.65 -30.67
C GLN A 32 -9.22 29.46 -30.76
N GLU A 33 -10.29 28.94 -30.16
CA GLU A 33 -11.42 29.77 -29.78
C GLU A 33 -10.94 30.60 -28.60
N THR A 34 -10.74 31.89 -28.84
CA THR A 34 -10.72 32.90 -27.79
C THR A 34 -11.94 32.68 -26.92
N MET A 35 -11.74 32.15 -25.71
CA MET A 35 -12.81 31.96 -24.74
C MET A 35 -13.47 33.31 -24.49
N SER A 36 -14.77 33.37 -24.74
CA SER A 36 -15.60 34.53 -24.46
C SER A 36 -15.65 34.80 -22.96
N GLU A 37 -15.72 36.07 -22.57
CA GLU A 37 -15.70 36.58 -21.20
C GLU A 37 -16.90 36.14 -20.31
N ASN A 38 -17.75 35.22 -20.78
CA ASN A 38 -18.95 34.77 -20.06
C ASN A 38 -18.78 33.33 -19.54
N VAL A 39 -17.78 33.14 -18.68
CA VAL A 39 -17.74 31.94 -17.84
C VAL A 39 -18.74 32.15 -16.70
N THR A 40 -19.75 31.29 -16.61
CA THR A 40 -20.76 31.32 -15.55
C THR A 40 -20.21 30.63 -14.31
N TYR A 41 -20.01 31.40 -13.23
CA TYR A 41 -19.55 30.87 -11.94
C TYR A 41 -20.75 30.41 -11.11
N PHE A 42 -20.57 29.33 -10.37
CA PHE A 42 -21.56 28.90 -9.39
C PHE A 42 -21.41 29.73 -8.11
N THR A 43 -22.50 30.31 -7.65
CA THR A 43 -22.60 30.97 -6.36
C THR A 43 -22.45 29.94 -5.21
N SER A 44 -22.09 30.40 -4.02
CA SER A 44 -22.00 29.53 -2.83
C SER A 44 -23.30 28.74 -2.57
N ASP A 45 -24.45 29.29 -2.96
CA ASP A 45 -25.76 28.65 -2.83
C ASP A 45 -25.99 27.54 -3.88
N GLU A 46 -25.40 27.67 -5.07
CA GLU A 46 -25.50 26.71 -6.19
C GLU A 46 -24.57 25.50 -6.03
N LEU A 47 -23.47 25.66 -5.29
CA LEU A 47 -22.51 24.57 -5.00
C LEU A 47 -23.00 23.59 -3.91
N GLY A 48 -24.13 23.87 -3.24
CA GLY A 48 -24.78 22.94 -2.32
C GLY A 48 -23.85 22.38 -1.22
N ARG A 49 -23.76 21.04 -1.12
CA ARG A 49 -22.92 20.33 -0.11
C ARG A 49 -21.44 20.18 -0.53
N LEU A 50 -21.02 20.65 -1.71
CA LEU A 50 -19.67 20.38 -2.25
C LEU A 50 -18.55 20.99 -1.38
N GLY A 51 -18.83 22.10 -0.70
CA GLY A 51 -17.90 22.83 0.19
C GLY A 51 -18.06 22.56 1.69
N LYS A 52 -18.78 21.52 2.12
CA LYS A 52 -18.91 21.22 3.56
C LYS A 52 -17.92 20.14 4.01
N ASP A 53 -16.92 20.62 4.75
CA ASP A 53 -15.88 19.91 5.52
C ASP A 53 -14.64 19.44 4.72
N LEU A 54 -13.70 20.37 4.53
CA LEU A 54 -12.29 20.11 4.21
C LEU A 54 -11.38 19.98 5.46
N GLY A 55 -11.92 19.96 6.67
CA GLY A 55 -11.14 19.79 7.92
C GLY A 55 -10.62 21.12 8.48
N ILE A 56 -11.16 21.59 9.61
CA ILE A 56 -11.00 22.99 10.04
C ILE A 56 -9.67 23.26 10.77
N LYS A 57 -8.82 24.13 10.19
CA LYS A 57 -8.06 25.27 10.80
C LYS A 57 -7.25 26.09 9.74
N PRO A 58 -6.71 27.28 10.12
CA PRO A 58 -7.23 28.60 9.73
C PRO A 58 -7.09 28.98 8.24
N THR A 59 -8.00 29.86 7.77
CA THR A 59 -8.09 30.46 6.42
C THR A 59 -6.81 31.09 5.89
N ALA A 60 -5.88 31.47 6.78
CA ALA A 60 -4.59 32.00 6.38
C ALA A 60 -3.47 31.45 7.27
N VAL A 61 -2.42 30.94 6.65
CA VAL A 61 -1.26 30.30 7.28
C VAL A 61 -0.01 31.16 7.07
N LYS A 62 0.92 31.09 8.01
CA LYS A 62 2.25 31.66 7.79
C LYS A 62 3.04 30.74 6.85
N ALA A 63 3.79 31.31 5.94
CA ALA A 63 4.61 30.58 4.99
C ALA A 63 5.94 31.29 4.81
N ARG A 64 7.02 30.54 4.55
CA ARG A 64 8.29 31.10 4.10
C ARG A 64 8.45 30.87 2.61
N VAL A 65 8.29 31.93 1.84
CA VAL A 65 8.41 31.93 0.37
C VAL A 65 9.68 32.69 0.04
N ASP A 66 10.62 32.05 -0.68
CA ASP A 66 11.90 32.65 -1.07
C ASP A 66 12.70 33.28 0.10
N GLY A 67 12.55 32.72 1.30
CA GLY A 67 13.21 33.20 2.51
C GLY A 67 12.45 34.29 3.28
N GLU A 68 11.35 34.81 2.74
CA GLU A 68 10.50 35.82 3.38
C GLU A 68 9.29 35.20 4.07
N GLU A 69 8.98 35.65 5.28
CA GLU A 69 7.76 35.23 5.98
C GLU A 69 6.55 36.03 5.48
N VAL A 70 5.63 35.32 4.86
CA VAL A 70 4.39 35.85 4.32
C VAL A 70 3.19 35.17 4.97
N ARG A 71 2.02 35.80 4.85
CA ARG A 71 0.76 35.20 5.25
C ARG A 71 -0.05 34.92 4.00
N ILE A 72 -0.40 33.66 3.77
CA ILE A 72 -1.09 33.21 2.57
C ILE A 72 -2.43 32.59 2.92
N VAL A 73 -3.40 32.72 2.03
CA VAL A 73 -4.64 31.94 2.02
C VAL A 73 -4.38 30.71 1.17
N VAL A 74 -4.52 29.53 1.78
CA VAL A 74 -4.41 28.25 1.05
C VAL A 74 -5.73 28.01 0.33
N ALA A 75 -5.65 27.87 -0.99
CA ALA A 75 -6.79 27.58 -1.84
C ALA A 75 -6.76 26.13 -2.35
N HIS A 76 -7.97 25.57 -2.45
CA HIS A 76 -8.24 24.22 -2.94
C HIS A 76 -9.20 24.27 -4.12
N THR A 77 -9.08 23.28 -5.01
CA THR A 77 -10.08 23.03 -6.04
C THR A 77 -11.12 22.02 -5.56
N GLU A 78 -12.26 21.91 -6.23
CA GLU A 78 -13.28 20.90 -5.93
C GLU A 78 -12.81 19.45 -6.14
N TYR A 79 -11.71 19.26 -6.88
CA TYR A 79 -11.07 17.98 -7.21
C TYR A 79 -9.83 17.67 -6.35
N GLY A 80 -9.47 18.55 -5.41
CA GLY A 80 -8.30 18.39 -4.54
C GLY A 80 -8.39 17.19 -3.57
N MET A 81 -7.26 16.82 -2.99
CA MET A 81 -7.20 15.78 -1.95
C MET A 81 -7.82 16.32 -0.66
N ARG A 82 -8.98 15.76 -0.29
CA ARG A 82 -9.73 16.22 0.89
C ARG A 82 -9.18 15.59 2.17
N HIS A 83 -9.20 16.36 3.25
CA HIS A 83 -8.94 15.86 4.59
C HIS A 83 -9.85 14.68 4.95
N ASP A 84 -9.27 13.58 5.41
CA ASP A 84 -10.03 12.45 5.96
C ASP A 84 -10.24 12.64 7.46
N LYS A 85 -11.50 12.77 7.91
CA LYS A 85 -11.88 12.85 9.34
C LYS A 85 -11.33 11.71 10.20
N LYS A 86 -10.95 10.57 9.60
CA LYS A 86 -10.28 9.49 10.34
C LYS A 86 -8.87 9.89 10.80
N MET A 87 -8.27 10.91 10.19
CA MET A 87 -6.96 11.45 10.54
C MET A 87 -6.99 12.27 11.82
N ASP A 88 -8.10 12.92 12.18
CA ASP A 88 -8.25 13.69 13.42
C ASP A 88 -7.69 12.95 14.65
N LYS A 89 -8.10 11.68 14.82
CA LYS A 89 -7.66 10.84 15.94
C LYS A 89 -6.17 10.48 15.86
N MET A 90 -5.61 10.32 14.66
CA MET A 90 -4.18 10.07 14.51
C MET A 90 -3.39 11.31 14.89
N LEU A 91 -3.86 12.49 14.47
CA LEU A 91 -3.26 13.80 14.72
C LEU A 91 -3.22 14.16 16.20
N GLU A 92 -4.26 13.82 16.97
CA GLU A 92 -4.28 14.00 18.44
C GLU A 92 -3.07 13.38 19.14
N THR A 93 -2.56 12.28 18.59
CA THR A 93 -1.42 11.57 19.18
C THR A 93 -0.11 11.85 18.47
N ALA A 94 -0.11 12.44 17.28
CA ALA A 94 1.08 12.65 16.47
C ALA A 94 2.08 13.57 17.19
N SER A 95 3.37 13.27 17.01
CA SER A 95 4.47 14.04 17.58
C SER A 95 4.90 15.07 16.54
N LYS A 96 4.48 16.33 16.73
CA LYS A 96 4.76 17.43 15.77
C LYS A 96 6.27 17.63 15.59
N GLU A 97 7.05 17.46 16.65
CA GLU A 97 8.51 17.62 16.67
C GLU A 97 9.28 16.52 15.93
N LYS A 98 8.65 15.38 15.64
CA LYS A 98 9.24 14.29 14.85
C LYS A 98 8.78 14.28 13.39
N LEU A 99 7.90 15.21 13.00
CA LEU A 99 7.54 15.37 11.61
C LEU A 99 8.72 15.97 10.84
N LEU A 100 9.08 15.34 9.73
CA LEU A 100 10.01 15.96 8.79
C LEU A 100 9.32 17.16 8.15
N THR A 101 10.05 18.25 7.96
CA THR A 101 9.57 19.43 7.25
C THR A 101 9.44 19.08 5.76
N PRO A 102 8.23 19.07 5.18
CA PRO A 102 8.06 18.85 3.76
C PRO A 102 8.25 20.18 3.03
N ARG A 103 8.48 20.08 1.72
CA ARG A 103 8.35 21.23 0.82
C ARG A 103 6.90 21.32 0.35
N TYR A 104 6.28 22.49 0.52
CA TYR A 104 4.95 22.76 0.00
C TYR A 104 5.05 23.42 -1.37
N HIS A 105 4.37 22.81 -2.35
CA HIS A 105 4.30 23.33 -3.70
C HIS A 105 2.97 24.02 -3.93
N PHE A 106 3.00 25.21 -4.53
CA PHE A 106 1.82 26.00 -4.81
C PHE A 106 1.80 26.51 -6.25
N TYR A 107 0.62 26.94 -6.68
CA TYR A 107 0.40 27.64 -7.93
C TYR A 107 -0.43 28.91 -7.72
N LYS A 108 -0.29 29.89 -8.62
CA LYS A 108 -1.06 31.14 -8.60
C LYS A 108 -2.51 30.89 -9.02
N PRO A 109 -3.48 31.64 -8.45
CA PRO A 109 -4.91 31.39 -8.66
C PRO A 109 -5.42 31.83 -10.04
N ASP A 110 -4.75 32.79 -10.70
CA ASP A 110 -5.25 33.47 -11.91
C ASP A 110 -5.72 32.51 -13.02
N MET A 111 -4.95 31.45 -13.26
CA MET A 111 -5.24 30.51 -14.33
C MET A 111 -6.48 29.67 -14.04
N PHE A 112 -6.76 29.34 -12.77
CA PHE A 112 -7.96 28.61 -12.37
C PHE A 112 -9.21 29.42 -12.69
N TRP A 113 -9.22 30.69 -12.32
CA TRP A 113 -10.33 31.58 -12.62
C TRP A 113 -10.51 31.84 -14.11
N LYS A 114 -9.41 31.96 -14.86
CA LYS A 114 -9.44 32.11 -16.33
C LYS A 114 -10.05 30.89 -17.01
N GLU A 115 -9.75 29.68 -16.53
CA GLU A 115 -10.31 28.43 -17.05
C GLU A 115 -11.68 28.07 -16.45
N GLY A 116 -12.19 28.86 -15.50
CA GLY A 116 -13.54 28.73 -14.96
C GLY A 116 -13.69 27.83 -13.74
N TYR A 117 -12.60 27.56 -13.02
CA TYR A 117 -12.63 26.82 -11.76
C TYR A 117 -12.89 27.74 -10.56
N ASN A 118 -13.65 27.22 -9.60
CA ASN A 118 -13.84 27.82 -8.29
C ASN A 118 -12.71 27.41 -7.34
N LEU A 119 -12.35 28.31 -6.42
CA LEU A 119 -11.36 28.09 -5.38
C LEU A 119 -12.02 28.18 -4.01
N PHE A 120 -11.61 27.30 -3.10
CA PHE A 120 -12.16 27.22 -1.75
C PHE A 120 -11.05 27.31 -0.70
N ASP A 121 -11.33 27.94 0.43
CA ASP A 121 -10.40 27.97 1.56
C ASP A 121 -10.41 26.64 2.35
N ASN A 122 -9.59 26.53 3.39
CA ASN A 122 -9.55 25.36 4.27
C ASN A 122 -10.87 25.06 5.00
N ASN A 123 -11.80 26.03 5.09
CA ASN A 123 -13.13 25.82 5.66
C ASN A 123 -14.15 25.34 4.60
N GLY A 124 -13.75 25.31 3.32
CA GLY A 124 -14.61 25.02 2.19
C GLY A 124 -15.46 26.22 1.76
N GLU A 125 -15.11 27.43 2.19
CA GLU A 125 -15.75 28.67 1.77
C GLU A 125 -15.17 29.12 0.42
N LEU A 126 -16.04 29.61 -0.47
CA LEU A 126 -15.64 30.12 -1.79
C LEU A 126 -14.73 31.34 -1.62
N ILE A 127 -13.61 31.36 -2.35
CA ILE A 127 -12.67 32.48 -2.37
C ILE A 127 -13.03 33.43 -3.51
N GLU A 128 -13.29 34.69 -3.16
CA GLU A 128 -13.52 35.79 -4.10
C GLU A 128 -12.22 36.17 -4.85
N ARG A 129 -12.34 36.56 -6.12
CA ARG A 129 -11.21 36.80 -7.04
C ARG A 129 -10.25 37.90 -6.60
N ASP A 130 -10.74 38.87 -5.85
CA ASP A 130 -9.99 40.02 -5.36
C ASP A 130 -9.31 39.75 -4.01
N THR A 131 -9.45 38.54 -3.46
CA THR A 131 -8.78 38.17 -2.22
C THR A 131 -7.26 38.12 -2.45
N GLU A 132 -6.51 38.86 -1.64
CA GLU A 132 -5.06 38.94 -1.75
C GLU A 132 -4.36 37.71 -1.16
N ASN A 133 -3.13 37.44 -1.62
CA ASN A 133 -2.22 36.41 -1.08
C ASN A 133 -2.78 34.99 -1.11
N ILE A 134 -3.57 34.65 -2.13
CA ILE A 134 -4.05 33.29 -2.35
C ILE A 134 -2.97 32.48 -3.07
N LEU A 135 -2.75 31.25 -2.61
CA LEU A 135 -1.97 30.25 -3.32
C LEU A 135 -2.73 28.93 -3.36
N VAL A 136 -2.83 28.33 -4.54
CA VAL A 136 -3.50 27.03 -4.74
C VAL A 136 -2.50 25.92 -4.45
N ILE A 137 -2.80 25.06 -3.49
CA ILE A 137 -1.88 23.99 -3.07
C ILE A 137 -1.77 22.91 -4.14
N CYS A 138 -0.55 22.47 -4.48
CA CYS A 138 -0.33 21.23 -5.22
C CYS A 138 -0.45 20.06 -4.24
N ASP A 139 -1.60 19.37 -4.22
CA ASP A 139 -1.82 18.25 -3.32
C ASP A 139 -0.91 17.06 -3.66
N THR A 140 0.08 16.80 -2.80
CA THR A 140 0.95 15.62 -2.90
C THR A 140 0.65 14.63 -1.77
N PRO A 141 1.04 13.35 -1.90
CA PRO A 141 0.88 12.37 -0.83
C PRO A 141 1.53 12.75 0.51
N GLU A 142 2.55 13.62 0.49
CA GLU A 142 3.23 14.10 1.70
C GLU A 142 2.53 15.30 2.34
N THR A 143 2.00 16.23 1.52
CA THR A 143 1.52 17.54 1.98
C THR A 143 0.01 17.63 2.18
N SER A 144 -0.78 16.75 1.56
CA SER A 144 -2.25 16.83 1.51
C SER A 144 -2.93 16.86 2.87
N GLU A 145 -2.45 16.10 3.86
CA GLU A 145 -2.96 16.15 5.24
C GLU A 145 -2.19 17.15 6.11
N ARG A 146 -0.93 17.43 5.75
CA ARG A 146 -0.04 18.34 6.52
C ARG A 146 -0.53 19.79 6.47
N ILE A 147 -1.14 20.20 5.37
CA ILE A 147 -1.61 21.57 5.15
C ILE A 147 -2.68 22.01 6.18
N TYR A 148 -3.39 21.06 6.79
CA TYR A 148 -4.44 21.33 7.79
C TYR A 148 -3.91 21.39 9.23
N ILE A 149 -2.66 20.98 9.48
CA ILE A 149 -2.11 20.80 10.85
C ILE A 149 -0.85 21.59 11.13
N ASP A 150 -0.13 21.98 10.08
CA ASP A 150 1.11 22.74 10.19
C ASP A 150 0.75 24.22 10.35
N ASP A 151 1.15 24.79 11.50
CA ASP A 151 0.86 26.18 11.84
C ASP A 151 1.78 27.17 11.06
N PHE A 152 2.86 26.65 10.46
CA PHE A 152 3.83 27.40 9.66
C PHE A 152 4.40 26.51 8.55
N LEU A 153 4.32 26.98 7.30
CA LEU A 153 4.88 26.30 6.13
C LEU A 153 6.32 26.79 5.93
N GLU A 154 7.28 26.04 6.47
CA GLU A 154 8.69 26.46 6.56
C GLU A 154 9.44 26.49 5.21
N ASP A 155 9.04 25.63 4.26
CA ASP A 155 9.64 25.52 2.92
C ASP A 155 8.54 25.54 1.86
N VAL A 156 8.42 26.66 1.13
CA VAL A 156 7.39 26.88 0.12
C VAL A 156 8.01 27.21 -1.23
N GLU A 157 7.54 26.54 -2.27
CA GLU A 157 7.88 26.78 -3.66
C GLU A 157 6.63 27.09 -4.47
N ILE A 158 6.63 28.23 -5.16
CA ILE A 158 5.53 28.66 -6.03
C ILE A 158 5.93 28.39 -7.47
N HIS A 159 5.11 27.59 -8.17
CA HIS A 159 5.29 27.25 -9.57
C HIS A 159 4.55 28.24 -10.48
N ASP A 160 4.94 28.24 -11.76
CA ASP A 160 4.29 29.01 -12.82
C ASP A 160 3.93 28.03 -13.96
N PHE A 161 2.81 27.32 -13.79
CA PHE A 161 2.33 26.34 -14.76
C PHE A 161 1.64 27.01 -15.96
N GLU A 162 1.62 26.34 -17.11
CA GLU A 162 1.03 26.92 -18.33
C GLU A 162 -0.51 26.91 -18.33
N SER A 163 -1.11 25.99 -17.57
CA SER A 163 -2.57 25.77 -17.49
C SER A 163 -2.94 25.00 -16.22
N VAL A 164 -4.24 24.88 -15.90
CA VAL A 164 -4.71 23.96 -14.85
C VAL A 164 -4.41 22.50 -15.23
N ALA A 165 -4.41 22.16 -16.52
CA ALA A 165 -4.04 20.83 -17.00
C ALA A 165 -2.56 20.51 -16.71
N ASP A 166 -1.65 21.46 -16.95
CA ASP A 166 -0.22 21.32 -16.64
C ASP A 166 0.02 21.15 -15.13
N TYR A 167 -0.59 22.02 -14.32
CA TYR A 167 -0.61 21.90 -12.85
C TYR A 167 -1.06 20.51 -12.38
N THR A 168 -2.16 19.98 -12.93
CA THR A 168 -2.70 18.66 -12.54
C THR A 168 -1.84 17.50 -13.05
N GLN A 169 -1.18 17.63 -14.21
CA GLN A 169 -0.24 16.63 -14.71
C GLN A 169 0.98 16.51 -13.79
N HIS A 170 1.52 17.63 -13.31
CA HIS A 170 2.62 17.63 -12.34
C HIS A 170 2.24 16.89 -11.03
N ILE A 171 1.01 17.09 -10.54
CA ILE A 171 0.50 16.33 -9.39
C ILE A 171 0.35 14.84 -9.75
N GLY A 172 -0.24 14.52 -10.90
CA GLY A 172 -0.45 13.16 -11.36
C GLY A 172 0.84 12.35 -11.48
N GLU A 173 1.87 12.92 -12.11
CA GLU A 173 3.20 12.31 -12.24
C GLU A 173 3.87 12.13 -10.87
N THR A 174 3.76 13.13 -9.98
CA THR A 174 4.29 13.03 -8.61
C THR A 174 3.62 11.89 -7.84
N VAL A 175 2.29 11.78 -7.90
CA VAL A 175 1.52 10.72 -7.25
C VAL A 175 1.85 9.35 -7.84
N LEU A 176 2.07 9.25 -9.16
CA LEU A 176 2.37 7.98 -9.83
C LEU A 176 3.64 7.31 -9.30
N ILE A 177 4.68 8.09 -9.02
CA ILE A 177 5.97 7.58 -8.52
C ILE A 177 6.11 7.63 -7.00
N SER A 178 5.32 8.47 -6.32
CA SER A 178 5.29 8.54 -4.86
C SER A 178 4.65 7.27 -4.29
N ARG A 179 5.37 6.56 -3.43
CA ARG A 179 4.88 5.32 -2.83
C ARG A 179 4.83 5.40 -1.31
N MET A 180 3.83 4.74 -0.73
CA MET A 180 3.82 4.42 0.69
C MET A 180 4.70 3.21 0.98
N PRO A 181 5.31 3.11 2.17
CA PRO A 181 6.00 1.90 2.60
C PRO A 181 5.05 0.69 2.53
N SER A 182 5.55 -0.42 2.00
CA SER A 182 4.87 -1.71 2.10
C SER A 182 4.78 -2.14 3.56
N LYS A 183 3.92 -3.13 3.87
CA LYS A 183 3.80 -3.62 5.25
C LYS A 183 5.08 -4.25 5.81
N VAL A 184 5.93 -4.81 4.96
CA VAL A 184 7.25 -5.30 5.37
C VAL A 184 8.14 -4.11 5.75
N GLU A 185 8.18 -3.07 4.92
CA GLU A 185 8.95 -1.85 5.21
C GLU A 185 8.42 -1.11 6.45
N GLU A 186 7.10 -1.05 6.66
CA GLU A 186 6.52 -0.54 7.91
C GLU A 186 7.02 -1.30 9.15
N MET A 187 7.17 -2.63 9.05
CA MET A 187 7.77 -3.44 10.13
C MET A 187 9.25 -3.12 10.34
N GLY A 188 10.02 -2.91 9.27
CA GLY A 188 11.40 -2.46 9.37
C GLY A 188 11.51 -1.10 10.09
N ILE A 189 10.65 -0.14 9.74
CA ILE A 189 10.56 1.16 10.44
C ILE A 189 10.23 0.95 11.93
N ALA A 190 9.24 0.11 12.24
CA ALA A 190 8.87 -0.19 13.63
C ALA A 190 10.02 -0.84 14.41
N ALA A 191 10.75 -1.80 13.82
CA ALA A 191 11.91 -2.44 14.42
C ALA A 191 13.01 -1.40 14.74
N LEU A 192 13.33 -0.52 13.79
CA LEU A 192 14.33 0.53 13.98
C LEU A 192 13.90 1.57 15.01
N ALA A 193 12.63 1.99 14.99
CA ALA A 193 12.12 3.03 15.87
C ALA A 193 11.99 2.57 17.33
N THR A 194 11.78 1.27 17.57
CA THR A 194 11.57 0.70 18.91
C THR A 194 12.76 -0.11 19.44
N GLY A 195 13.63 -0.60 18.57
CA GLY A 195 14.64 -1.60 18.92
C GLY A 195 14.07 -2.99 19.22
N ASP A 196 12.80 -3.26 18.87
CA ASP A 196 12.13 -4.52 19.18
C ASP A 196 12.67 -5.68 18.33
N GLU A 197 13.24 -6.67 19.00
CA GLU A 197 13.87 -7.83 18.36
C GLU A 197 12.86 -8.70 17.61
N ALA A 198 11.65 -8.87 18.15
CA ALA A 198 10.61 -9.66 17.50
C ALA A 198 10.13 -9.02 16.19
N MET A 199 9.98 -7.69 16.13
CA MET A 199 9.75 -6.95 14.88
C MET A 199 10.88 -7.19 13.88
N ARG A 200 12.14 -7.06 14.32
CA ARG A 200 13.32 -7.26 13.48
C ARG A 200 13.32 -8.65 12.86
N THR A 201 13.14 -9.70 13.66
CA THR A 201 13.12 -11.08 13.19
C THR A 201 12.04 -11.32 12.12
N VAL A 202 10.83 -10.76 12.29
CA VAL A 202 9.77 -10.92 11.27
C VAL A 202 10.11 -10.17 9.99
N TYR A 203 10.67 -8.97 10.09
CA TYR A 203 11.11 -8.19 8.94
C TYR A 203 12.19 -8.93 8.15
N GLU A 204 13.25 -9.39 8.82
CA GLU A 204 14.37 -10.12 8.21
C GLU A 204 13.86 -11.40 7.53
N PHE A 205 13.05 -12.20 8.23
CA PHE A 205 12.45 -13.40 7.66
C PHE A 205 11.61 -13.12 6.41
N ALA A 206 10.83 -12.01 6.40
CA ALA A 206 10.04 -11.64 5.23
C ALA A 206 10.90 -11.27 4.01
N ILE A 207 11.98 -10.50 4.24
CA ILE A 207 12.90 -10.05 3.20
C ILE A 207 13.72 -11.22 2.65
N ASP A 208 14.34 -12.02 3.51
CA ASP A 208 15.19 -13.14 3.11
C ASP A 208 14.44 -14.14 2.22
N HIS A 209 13.19 -14.43 2.57
CA HIS A 209 12.35 -15.37 1.83
C HIS A 209 11.50 -14.76 0.72
N HIS A 210 11.54 -13.43 0.56
CA HIS A 210 10.74 -12.70 -0.43
C HIS A 210 9.25 -13.06 -0.30
N ILE A 211 8.71 -12.94 0.92
CA ILE A 211 7.32 -13.26 1.25
C ILE A 211 6.59 -12.06 1.87
N PRO A 212 5.25 -11.98 1.76
CA PRO A 212 4.48 -10.97 2.46
C PRO A 212 4.62 -11.07 3.98
N TYR A 213 4.54 -9.94 4.68
CA TYR A 213 4.64 -9.90 6.15
C TYR A 213 3.64 -10.83 6.86
N THR A 214 2.42 -10.99 6.32
CA THR A 214 1.42 -11.90 6.92
C THR A 214 1.82 -13.36 6.82
N THR A 215 2.53 -13.74 5.76
CA THR A 215 3.08 -15.09 5.61
C THR A 215 4.25 -15.28 6.58
N ALA A 216 5.14 -14.30 6.70
CA ALA A 216 6.25 -14.34 7.67
C ALA A 216 5.76 -14.45 9.12
N LEU A 217 4.77 -13.62 9.51
CA LEU A 217 4.08 -13.73 10.80
C LEU A 217 3.49 -15.11 11.01
N GLY A 218 2.86 -15.69 9.98
CA GLY A 218 2.35 -17.06 10.03
C GLY A 218 3.46 -18.08 10.30
N PHE A 219 4.62 -17.94 9.67
CA PHE A 219 5.77 -18.81 9.90
C PHE A 219 6.54 -18.52 11.18
N LEU A 220 6.36 -17.40 11.86
CA LEU A 220 6.94 -17.15 13.19
C LEU A 220 5.91 -17.32 14.32
N ASP A 221 4.72 -17.81 13.96
CA ASP A 221 3.59 -17.95 14.86
C ASP A 221 3.25 -16.67 15.64
N ALA A 222 3.20 -15.57 14.91
CA ALA A 222 2.92 -14.24 15.44
C ALA A 222 1.67 -13.64 14.80
N GLU A 223 1.05 -12.70 15.52
CA GLU A 223 -0.08 -11.92 15.02
C GLU A 223 0.18 -10.43 15.25
N MET A 224 -0.06 -9.62 14.22
CA MET A 224 0.13 -8.17 14.29
C MET A 224 -1.16 -7.44 13.97
N LYS A 225 -1.61 -6.60 14.90
CA LYS A 225 -2.71 -5.66 14.67
C LYS A 225 -2.18 -4.39 13.99
N PRO A 226 -2.81 -3.89 12.91
CA PRO A 226 -2.34 -2.70 12.20
C PRO A 226 -2.11 -1.47 13.09
N ILE A 227 -2.96 -1.26 14.10
CA ILE A 227 -2.83 -0.15 15.05
C ILE A 227 -1.57 -0.26 15.92
N ILE A 228 -1.18 -1.49 16.30
CA ILE A 228 0.04 -1.73 17.09
C ILE A 228 1.26 -1.43 16.23
N LEU A 229 1.29 -1.94 14.99
CA LEU A 229 2.36 -1.65 14.04
C LEU A 229 2.55 -0.13 13.84
N LYS A 230 1.46 0.60 13.58
CA LYS A 230 1.51 2.07 13.42
C LYS A 230 1.96 2.79 14.67
N THR A 231 1.65 2.26 15.86
CA THR A 231 2.13 2.81 17.14
C THR A 231 3.64 2.59 17.29
N MET A 232 4.13 1.39 16.97
CA MET A 232 5.56 1.06 17.05
C MET A 232 6.40 1.79 16.00
N MET A 233 5.88 2.02 14.78
CA MET A 233 6.55 2.87 13.78
C MET A 233 6.92 4.26 14.30
N ARG A 234 6.20 4.75 15.31
CA ARG A 234 6.42 6.05 15.94
C ARG A 234 7.37 5.98 17.14
N GLY A 235 7.98 4.82 17.38
CA GLY A 235 8.85 4.54 18.53
C GLY A 235 8.11 4.37 19.86
N ILE A 236 6.80 4.14 19.82
CA ILE A 236 5.97 3.96 21.03
C ILE A 236 5.78 2.47 21.29
N MET A 237 6.25 2.00 22.44
CA MET A 237 6.05 0.62 22.86
C MET A 237 4.61 0.39 23.34
N PRO A 238 3.87 -0.57 22.74
CA PRO A 238 2.55 -0.93 23.20
C PRO A 238 2.59 -1.61 24.57
N LYS A 239 1.50 -1.51 25.34
CA LYS A 239 1.39 -2.19 26.66
C LYS A 239 1.44 -3.72 26.54
N SER A 240 0.90 -4.27 25.46
CA SER A 240 1.00 -5.70 25.15
C SER A 240 2.26 -5.94 24.33
N VAL A 241 3.16 -6.78 24.85
CA VAL A 241 4.38 -7.18 24.15
C VAL A 241 4.01 -7.94 22.87
N PHE A 242 4.57 -7.53 21.74
CA PHE A 242 4.55 -8.34 20.53
C PHE A 242 5.56 -9.47 20.71
N ALA A 243 5.10 -10.73 20.60
CA ALA A 243 5.93 -11.90 20.85
C ALA A 243 5.80 -12.90 19.70
N LEU A 244 6.90 -13.60 19.43
CA LEU A 244 6.95 -14.70 18.47
C LEU A 244 6.60 -16.01 19.18
N GLY A 245 5.74 -16.81 18.57
CA GLY A 245 5.45 -18.16 19.06
C GLY A 245 6.52 -19.18 18.69
N ARG A 246 7.40 -18.85 17.72
CA ARG A 246 8.51 -19.70 17.27
C ARG A 246 9.78 -18.89 17.05
N SER A 247 10.91 -19.55 17.28
CA SER A 247 12.24 -19.03 16.93
C SER A 247 12.41 -18.90 15.42
N ALA A 248 13.41 -18.14 14.99
CA ALA A 248 13.76 -18.01 13.57
C ALA A 248 14.19 -19.37 12.98
N GLU A 249 14.87 -20.18 13.76
CA GLU A 249 15.33 -21.52 13.38
C GLU A 249 14.16 -22.48 13.15
N GLU A 250 13.19 -22.50 14.06
CA GLU A 250 11.97 -23.31 13.90
C GLU A 250 11.12 -22.84 12.71
N ALA A 251 11.04 -21.51 12.51
CA ALA A 251 10.36 -20.92 11.35
C ALA A 251 11.03 -21.35 10.03
N GLU A 252 12.36 -21.37 9.99
CA GLU A 252 13.12 -21.77 8.80
C GLU A 252 12.97 -23.27 8.49
N GLN A 253 12.94 -24.13 9.52
CA GLN A 253 12.70 -25.56 9.33
C GLN A 253 11.33 -25.83 8.69
N ILE A 254 10.27 -25.21 9.22
CA ILE A 254 8.93 -25.41 8.67
C ILE A 254 8.76 -24.75 7.30
N PHE A 255 9.42 -23.62 7.06
CA PHE A 255 9.40 -22.93 5.77
C PHE A 255 10.04 -23.78 4.68
N LYS A 256 11.23 -24.34 4.94
CA LYS A 256 11.91 -25.27 4.03
C LYS A 256 11.04 -26.49 3.73
N ALA A 257 10.48 -27.13 4.76
CA ALA A 257 9.59 -28.28 4.57
C ALA A 257 8.37 -27.89 3.70
N ALA A 258 7.72 -26.77 4.01
CA ALA A 258 6.58 -26.29 3.22
C ALA A 258 6.97 -25.98 1.77
N SER A 259 8.16 -25.41 1.52
CA SER A 259 8.64 -25.10 0.17
C SER A 259 8.89 -26.35 -0.68
N ALA A 260 9.31 -27.45 -0.05
CA ALA A 260 9.47 -28.74 -0.72
C ALA A 260 8.11 -29.41 -1.02
N THR A 261 7.09 -29.13 -0.23
CA THR A 261 5.76 -29.75 -0.35
C THR A 261 4.81 -28.99 -1.29
N PHE A 262 4.73 -27.66 -1.18
CA PHE A 262 3.64 -26.84 -1.72
C PHE A 262 4.02 -26.00 -2.96
N ASP A 263 4.84 -26.51 -3.89
CA ASP A 263 5.24 -25.82 -5.14
C ASP A 263 5.51 -24.30 -4.96
N THR A 264 4.75 -23.39 -5.59
CA THR A 264 4.89 -21.92 -5.41
C THR A 264 3.98 -21.35 -4.33
N ASP A 265 3.15 -22.20 -3.76
CA ASP A 265 2.03 -21.91 -2.90
C ASP A 265 2.43 -21.74 -1.43
N TYR A 266 3.58 -22.28 -1.01
CA TYR A 266 4.12 -22.11 0.35
C TYR A 266 4.25 -20.64 0.77
N LYS A 267 4.36 -19.71 -0.19
CA LYS A 267 4.41 -18.26 0.06
C LYS A 267 3.05 -17.65 0.38
N LYS A 268 1.94 -18.38 0.17
CA LYS A 268 0.57 -17.89 0.41
C LYS A 268 0.21 -18.08 1.88
N ARG A 269 -0.48 -17.08 2.44
CA ARG A 269 -0.85 -17.02 3.86
C ARG A 269 -1.60 -18.24 4.41
N TYR A 270 -2.34 -18.98 3.57
CA TYR A 270 -3.12 -20.14 4.02
C TYR A 270 -2.24 -21.35 4.38
N VAL A 271 -1.04 -21.46 3.84
CA VAL A 271 -0.11 -22.55 4.17
C VAL A 271 0.33 -22.44 5.64
N PRO A 272 1.02 -21.35 6.09
CA PRO A 272 1.40 -21.26 7.49
C PRO A 272 0.19 -21.23 8.45
N ARG A 273 -0.98 -20.75 8.02
CA ARG A 273 -2.21 -20.84 8.84
C ARG A 273 -2.69 -22.27 9.04
N ALA A 274 -2.70 -23.09 7.99
CA ALA A 274 -3.02 -24.50 8.10
C ALA A 274 -2.02 -25.23 9.01
N LEU A 275 -0.73 -24.93 8.87
CA LEU A 275 0.31 -25.51 9.74
C LEU A 275 0.13 -25.09 11.20
N ASN A 276 -0.13 -23.82 11.48
CA ASN A 276 -0.42 -23.35 12.84
C ASN A 276 -1.71 -23.98 13.39
N CYS A 277 -2.69 -24.30 12.55
CA CYS A 277 -3.88 -25.05 12.97
C CYS A 277 -3.52 -26.47 13.43
N LEU A 278 -2.66 -27.19 12.70
CA LEU A 278 -2.16 -28.51 13.10
C LEU A 278 -1.41 -28.43 14.44
N LEU A 279 -0.50 -27.48 14.57
CA LEU A 279 0.33 -27.29 15.75
C LEU A 279 -0.51 -26.91 16.98
N LYS A 280 -1.42 -25.95 16.85
CA LYS A 280 -2.17 -25.37 17.99
C LYS A 280 -3.50 -26.05 18.28
N LYS A 281 -4.33 -26.25 17.25
CA LYS A 281 -5.70 -26.77 17.44
C LYS A 281 -5.74 -28.29 17.47
N HIS A 282 -4.87 -28.94 16.71
CA HIS A 282 -4.74 -30.39 16.71
C HIS A 282 -3.56 -30.91 17.54
N ASN A 283 -2.87 -30.00 18.24
CA ASN A 283 -1.79 -30.29 19.19
C ASN A 283 -0.72 -31.24 18.62
N GLN A 284 -0.40 -31.10 17.33
CA GLN A 284 0.63 -31.89 16.68
C GLN A 284 2.00 -31.32 17.02
N PRO A 285 2.98 -32.14 17.44
CA PRO A 285 4.35 -31.70 17.63
C PRO A 285 4.98 -31.14 16.34
N LEU A 286 5.91 -30.18 16.46
CA LEU A 286 6.54 -29.54 15.31
C LEU A 286 7.29 -30.52 14.41
N ASP A 287 8.04 -31.45 15.01
CA ASP A 287 8.77 -32.51 14.32
C ASP A 287 7.83 -33.45 13.55
N VAL A 288 6.66 -33.77 14.12
CA VAL A 288 5.61 -34.56 13.44
C VAL A 288 5.07 -33.81 12.22
N VAL A 289 4.79 -32.51 12.35
CA VAL A 289 4.30 -31.69 11.22
C VAL A 289 5.38 -31.56 10.13
N ILE A 290 6.64 -31.31 10.49
CA ILE A 290 7.76 -31.24 9.54
C ILE A 290 7.95 -32.58 8.83
N ASN A 291 7.93 -33.70 9.56
CA ASN A 291 8.04 -35.03 8.96
C ASN A 291 6.87 -35.32 8.02
N ALA A 292 5.65 -34.92 8.37
CA ALA A 292 4.49 -35.05 7.50
C ALA A 292 4.67 -34.26 6.19
N LEU A 293 5.14 -33.01 6.26
CA LEU A 293 5.45 -32.20 5.07
C LEU A 293 6.49 -32.84 4.18
N ASN A 294 7.57 -33.38 4.75
CA ASN A 294 8.66 -33.98 4.00
C ASN A 294 8.27 -35.33 3.36
N THR A 295 7.22 -35.98 3.83
CA THR A 295 6.85 -37.33 3.38
C THR A 295 5.57 -37.36 2.55
N ILE A 296 4.68 -36.39 2.71
CA ILE A 296 3.43 -36.33 1.97
C ILE A 296 3.73 -36.12 0.47
N PRO A 297 3.12 -36.90 -0.45
CA PRO A 297 3.35 -36.69 -1.87
C PRO A 297 2.90 -35.27 -2.28
N ALA A 298 3.69 -34.53 -3.05
CA ALA A 298 3.29 -33.17 -3.44
C ALA A 298 1.93 -33.15 -4.16
N SER A 299 1.67 -34.15 -5.03
CA SER A 299 0.39 -34.37 -5.74
C SER A 299 -0.84 -34.46 -4.84
N GLU A 300 -0.64 -34.69 -3.56
CA GLU A 300 -1.62 -34.86 -2.50
C GLU A 300 -2.16 -33.51 -1.99
N VAL A 301 -1.36 -32.45 -2.16
CA VAL A 301 -1.56 -31.11 -1.59
C VAL A 301 -1.23 -30.00 -2.60
N THR A 302 -1.18 -30.32 -3.90
CA THR A 302 -0.98 -29.33 -4.96
C THR A 302 -2.19 -28.43 -5.16
N MET A 303 -1.95 -27.28 -5.78
CA MET A 303 -2.98 -26.32 -6.19
C MET A 303 -4.15 -26.95 -6.95
N ALA A 304 -3.90 -27.90 -7.85
CA ALA A 304 -4.96 -28.56 -8.61
C ALA A 304 -5.97 -29.31 -7.71
N LYS A 305 -5.51 -29.89 -6.60
CA LYS A 305 -6.41 -30.50 -5.60
C LYS A 305 -7.04 -29.46 -4.68
N LEU A 306 -6.32 -28.38 -4.37
CA LEU A 306 -6.82 -27.30 -3.53
C LEU A 306 -7.84 -26.39 -4.23
N THR A 307 -7.90 -26.37 -5.56
CA THR A 307 -8.92 -25.65 -6.32
C THR A 307 -10.31 -26.26 -6.22
N GLU A 308 -10.40 -27.55 -5.88
CA GLU A 308 -11.68 -28.25 -5.64
C GLU A 308 -12.17 -28.06 -4.19
N CYS A 309 -11.36 -27.44 -3.33
CA CYS A 309 -11.67 -27.20 -1.94
C CYS A 309 -12.43 -25.87 -1.74
N GLY A 310 -13.56 -25.93 -1.04
CA GLY A 310 -14.30 -24.74 -0.60
C GLY A 310 -13.46 -23.85 0.34
N GLU A 311 -12.63 -24.45 1.20
CA GLU A 311 -11.70 -23.73 2.07
C GLU A 311 -10.32 -24.41 2.06
N LYS A 312 -9.33 -23.73 1.48
CA LYS A 312 -7.96 -24.25 1.30
C LYS A 312 -7.28 -24.62 2.62
N GLU A 313 -7.42 -23.77 3.64
CA GLU A 313 -6.81 -23.98 4.97
C GLU A 313 -7.31 -25.32 5.57
N SER A 314 -8.62 -25.52 5.61
CA SER A 314 -9.26 -26.74 6.12
C SER A 314 -8.88 -27.99 5.32
N CYS A 315 -8.76 -27.90 4.00
CA CYS A 315 -8.31 -29.04 3.18
C CYS A 315 -6.87 -29.46 3.47
N ILE A 316 -5.94 -28.49 3.58
CA ILE A 316 -4.55 -28.79 3.93
C ILE A 316 -4.49 -29.46 5.30
N VAL A 317 -5.19 -28.90 6.29
CA VAL A 317 -5.27 -29.47 7.64
C VAL A 317 -5.79 -30.90 7.59
N GLY A 318 -6.94 -31.13 6.94
CA GLY A 318 -7.56 -32.44 6.84
C GLY A 318 -6.65 -33.47 6.18
N ARG A 319 -6.01 -33.13 5.06
CA ARG A 319 -5.14 -34.09 4.35
C ARG A 319 -3.87 -34.40 5.14
N MET A 320 -3.25 -33.40 5.75
CA MET A 320 -2.06 -33.58 6.58
C MET A 320 -2.35 -34.41 7.83
N LEU A 321 -3.47 -34.18 8.52
CA LEU A 321 -3.88 -35.00 9.66
C LEU A 321 -4.06 -36.46 9.27
N MET A 322 -4.75 -36.72 8.14
CA MET A 322 -4.92 -38.08 7.64
C MET A 322 -3.57 -38.75 7.35
N TRP A 323 -2.64 -38.02 6.72
CA TRP A 323 -1.30 -38.52 6.44
C TRP A 323 -0.50 -38.86 7.70
N ILE A 324 -0.54 -37.99 8.72
CA ILE A 324 0.09 -38.23 10.02
C ILE A 324 -0.47 -39.52 10.65
N LEU A 325 -1.79 -39.67 10.68
CA LEU A 325 -2.45 -40.86 11.24
C LEU A 325 -2.10 -42.15 10.48
N GLU A 326 -2.06 -42.10 9.14
CA GLU A 326 -1.68 -43.23 8.28
C GLU A 326 -0.24 -43.68 8.53
N ASN A 327 0.70 -42.73 8.67
CA ASN A 327 2.10 -43.04 8.92
C ASN A 327 2.34 -43.56 10.33
N ASN A 328 1.65 -43.04 11.35
CA ASN A 328 1.74 -43.55 12.72
C ASN A 328 1.31 -45.02 12.79
N ARG A 329 0.17 -45.38 12.17
CA ARG A 329 -0.31 -46.77 12.09
C ARG A 329 0.66 -47.70 11.37
N LYS A 330 1.29 -47.24 10.27
CA LYS A 330 2.29 -48.02 9.55
C LYS A 330 3.55 -48.27 10.39
N ASN A 331 3.95 -47.31 11.21
CA ASN A 331 5.13 -47.44 12.07
C ASN A 331 4.86 -48.35 13.27
N GLU A 332 3.67 -48.26 13.89
CA GLU A 332 3.23 -49.19 14.95
C GLU A 332 3.19 -50.64 14.44
N ASN A 333 2.63 -50.86 13.25
CA ASN A 333 2.57 -52.20 12.64
C ASN A 333 3.94 -52.76 12.26
N LYS A 334 4.95 -51.91 12.01
CA LYS A 334 6.33 -52.33 11.74
C LYS A 334 7.13 -52.64 13.01
N GLN A 335 6.77 -52.04 14.15
CA GLN A 335 7.41 -52.34 15.44
C GLN A 335 6.82 -53.59 16.11
N ALA A 336 5.59 -53.97 15.75
CA ALA A 336 4.91 -55.15 16.27
C ALA A 336 5.21 -56.45 15.49
N ALA A 337 5.97 -56.38 14.38
CA ALA A 337 6.34 -57.50 13.53
C ALA A 337 7.82 -57.87 13.68
#